data_AF-A0A3B9GUT1-F1
#
_entry.id   AF-A0A3B9GUT1-F1
#
_cell.length_a   1.000
_cell.length_b   1.000
_cell.length_c   1.000
_cell.angle_alpha   90.00
_cell.angle_beta   90.00
_cell.angle_gamma   90.00
#
_symmetry.space_group_name_H-M   'P 1'
#
loop_
_entity.id
_entity.type
_entity.pdbx_description
1 polymer ?
#
loop_
_entity_poly.entity_id
_entity_poly.type
_entity_poly.pdbx_seq_one_letter_code
_entity_poly.pdbx_strand_id
1 'polypeptide(L)'
;MSENPEARPSGRDLLARQEASEYFELAQSGGSWMVVGGFVAASMWIGAAAGVILGFYGVPALMALNPFILAGGAMGIAVPALLLVMAGYMGRTNRRASAANALVMSAATRLMAPAREAGTEGITFAEQMKQAAAEIDHAMAHALTAMKAMSGEIGDERMRLESVAYASADNARDLTERLSAERQALEGLARDLRGQLSEMNDAIPRQAEAMVAAARAATTEIGQADEMLDNQLEAMRSASEALAARLVDLDNLTREAGARTETLTFAISRIEEKLDQSR
;
A
#
# COMPACT_ATOMS: atom_id res chain seq x y z
N MET A 1 35.42 9.91 10.88
CA MET A 1 36.48 8.91 10.69
C MET A 1 36.00 7.91 9.66
N SER A 2 36.38 8.10 8.40
CA SER A 2 36.13 7.13 7.33
C SER A 2 37.39 6.29 7.15
N GLU A 3 37.32 5.02 7.56
CA GLU A 3 38.35 4.03 7.32
C GLU A 3 38.59 3.88 5.81
N ASN A 4 39.84 4.12 5.41
CA ASN A 4 40.31 3.90 4.06
C ASN A 4 40.62 2.40 3.93
N PRO A 5 40.01 1.65 2.99
CA PRO A 5 40.29 0.24 2.88
C PRO A 5 41.71 0.07 2.30
N GLU A 6 42.61 -0.49 3.10
CA GLU A 6 43.95 -0.87 2.66
C GLU A 6 43.83 -1.82 1.47
N ALA A 7 44.18 -1.31 0.29
CA ALA A 7 44.27 -2.09 -0.93
C ALA A 7 45.32 -3.20 -0.71
N ARG A 8 44.84 -4.45 -0.58
CA ARG A 8 45.70 -5.63 -0.53
C ARG A 8 46.59 -5.63 -1.77
N PRO A 9 47.93 -5.71 -1.62
CA PRO A 9 48.84 -5.71 -2.75
C PRO A 9 48.50 -6.90 -3.65
N SER A 10 48.27 -6.62 -4.94
CA SER A 10 47.87 -7.63 -5.90
C SER A 10 48.99 -8.67 -6.04
N GLY A 11 48.66 -9.95 -6.27
CA GLY A 11 49.67 -11.00 -6.49
C GLY A 11 50.66 -10.66 -7.62
N ARG A 12 50.28 -9.79 -8.55
CA ARG A 12 51.16 -9.28 -9.62
C ARG A 12 52.24 -8.33 -9.10
N ASP A 13 51.95 -7.52 -8.07
CA ASP A 13 52.94 -6.62 -7.47
C ASP A 13 54.01 -7.38 -6.67
N LEU A 14 53.63 -8.52 -6.07
CA LEU A 14 54.57 -9.39 -5.37
C LEU A 14 55.50 -10.12 -6.36
N LEU A 15 54.95 -10.62 -7.48
CA LEU A 15 55.75 -11.25 -8.54
C LEU A 15 56.71 -10.25 -9.20
N ALA A 16 56.25 -9.03 -9.50
CA ALA A 16 57.10 -8.00 -10.08
C ALA A 16 58.26 -7.58 -9.15
N ARG A 17 58.03 -7.60 -7.83
CA ARG A 17 59.09 -7.35 -6.83
C ARG A 17 60.08 -8.50 -6.74
N GLN A 18 59.61 -9.75 -6.81
CA GLN A 18 60.46 -10.94 -6.79
C GLN A 18 61.35 -11.01 -8.03
N GLU A 19 60.78 -10.84 -9.23
CA GLU A 19 61.56 -10.79 -10.47
C GLU A 19 62.62 -9.69 -10.42
N ALA A 20 62.24 -8.48 -9.99
CA ALA A 20 63.18 -7.36 -9.86
C ALA A 20 64.32 -7.66 -8.87
N SER A 21 64.04 -8.36 -7.76
CA SER A 21 65.07 -8.75 -6.79
C SER A 21 66.04 -9.81 -7.31
N GLU A 22 65.53 -10.78 -8.09
CA GLU A 22 66.33 -11.87 -8.64
C GLU A 22 67.29 -11.35 -9.74
N TYR A 23 66.81 -10.44 -10.61
CA TYR A 23 67.67 -9.76 -11.58
C TYR A 23 68.73 -8.87 -10.91
N PHE A 24 68.41 -8.27 -9.76
CA PHE A 24 69.35 -7.44 -9.01
C PHE A 24 70.46 -8.27 -8.36
N GLU A 25 70.12 -9.42 -7.77
CA GLU A 25 71.09 -10.32 -7.15
C GLU A 25 72.02 -11.00 -8.18
N LEU A 26 71.48 -11.37 -9.36
CA LEU A 26 72.27 -11.82 -10.51
C LEU A 26 73.18 -10.72 -11.06
N ALA A 27 72.74 -9.45 -11.08
CA ALA A 27 73.58 -8.33 -11.53
C ALA A 27 74.70 -7.98 -10.52
N GLN A 28 74.44 -8.16 -9.23
CA GLN A 28 75.41 -7.85 -8.17
C GLN A 28 76.52 -8.90 -8.10
N SER A 29 76.17 -10.20 -8.18
CA SER A 29 77.09 -11.34 -8.15
C SER A 29 77.66 -11.71 -9.54
N GLY A 30 76.97 -11.34 -10.62
CA GLY A 30 77.33 -11.60 -12.01
C GLY A 30 78.64 -10.91 -12.39
N GLY A 31 79.71 -11.70 -12.48
CA GLY A 31 81.00 -11.28 -13.02
C GLY A 31 82.17 -11.30 -12.05
N SER A 32 81.97 -11.71 -10.79
CA SER A 32 83.11 -11.98 -9.88
C SER A 32 84.02 -13.11 -10.42
N TRP A 33 83.40 -14.15 -11.01
CA TRP A 33 84.10 -15.25 -11.68
C TRP A 33 85.00 -14.80 -12.83
N MET A 34 84.67 -13.72 -13.54
CA MET A 34 85.49 -13.23 -14.67
C MET A 34 86.83 -12.66 -14.20
N VAL A 35 86.85 -12.01 -13.03
CA VAL A 35 88.09 -11.52 -12.40
C VAL A 35 88.94 -12.70 -11.94
N VAL A 36 88.33 -13.68 -11.27
CA VAL A 36 89.02 -14.92 -10.85
C VAL A 36 89.59 -15.66 -12.05
N GLY A 37 88.82 -15.82 -13.12
CA GLY A 37 89.26 -16.44 -14.37
C GLY A 37 90.45 -15.69 -15.01
N GLY A 38 90.46 -14.36 -14.97
CA GLY A 38 91.60 -13.55 -15.41
C GLY A 38 92.88 -13.82 -14.60
N PHE A 39 92.77 -13.93 -13.27
CA PHE A 39 93.89 -14.30 -12.42
C PHE A 39 94.38 -15.74 -12.64
N VAL A 40 93.47 -16.71 -12.84
CA VAL A 40 93.81 -18.10 -13.14
C VAL A 40 94.49 -18.22 -14.50
N ALA A 41 94.00 -17.51 -15.52
CA ALA A 41 94.63 -17.49 -16.83
C ALA A 41 96.03 -16.84 -16.76
N ALA A 42 96.19 -15.76 -16.00
CA ALA A 42 97.48 -15.11 -15.79
C ALA A 42 98.47 -16.01 -15.04
N SER A 43 98.03 -16.72 -13.99
CA SER A 43 98.89 -17.65 -13.26
C SER A 43 99.29 -18.86 -14.11
N MET A 44 98.36 -19.40 -14.90
CA MET A 44 98.62 -20.47 -15.86
C MET A 44 99.61 -20.03 -16.95
N TRP A 45 99.51 -18.79 -17.44
CA TRP A 45 100.46 -18.22 -18.39
C TRP A 45 101.87 -18.10 -17.80
N ILE A 46 102.00 -17.52 -16.61
CA ILE A 46 103.28 -17.39 -15.92
C ILE A 46 103.88 -18.77 -15.64
N GLY A 47 103.06 -19.72 -15.18
CA GLY A 47 103.47 -21.10 -14.93
C GLY A 47 103.95 -21.82 -16.19
N ALA A 48 103.24 -21.67 -17.31
CA ALA A 48 103.63 -22.27 -18.58
C ALA A 48 104.93 -21.65 -19.12
N ALA A 49 105.06 -20.33 -19.08
CA ALA A 49 106.26 -19.62 -19.50
C ALA A 49 107.48 -20.01 -18.64
N ALA A 50 107.32 -20.04 -17.32
CA ALA A 50 108.37 -20.48 -16.40
C ALA A 50 108.73 -21.96 -16.63
N GLY A 51 107.75 -22.83 -16.84
CA GLY A 51 107.97 -24.25 -17.13
C GLY A 51 108.75 -24.48 -18.42
N VAL A 52 108.44 -23.76 -19.50
CA VAL A 52 109.18 -23.85 -20.77
C VAL A 52 110.62 -23.36 -20.59
N ILE A 53 110.83 -22.23 -19.93
CA ILE A 53 112.17 -21.65 -19.72
C ILE A 53 113.03 -22.57 -18.85
N LEU A 54 112.49 -23.05 -17.73
CA LEU A 54 113.20 -23.95 -16.82
C LEU A 54 113.46 -25.32 -17.46
N GLY A 55 112.51 -25.85 -18.24
CA GLY A 55 112.63 -27.15 -18.91
C GLY A 55 113.67 -27.15 -20.04
N PHE A 56 113.78 -26.08 -20.81
CA PHE A 56 114.74 -25.99 -21.92
C PHE A 56 116.14 -25.56 -21.49
N TYR A 57 116.27 -24.57 -20.62
CA TYR A 57 117.58 -23.99 -20.25
C TYR A 57 118.15 -24.57 -18.94
N GLY A 58 117.30 -25.07 -18.05
CA GLY A 58 117.70 -25.49 -16.71
C GLY A 58 118.00 -24.32 -15.76
N VAL A 59 117.90 -24.56 -14.45
CA VAL A 59 118.13 -23.53 -13.41
C VAL A 59 119.56 -22.95 -13.43
N PRO A 60 120.64 -23.74 -13.60
CA PRO A 60 122.00 -23.21 -13.51
C PRO A 60 122.36 -22.25 -14.65
N ALA A 61 121.89 -22.51 -15.87
CA ALA A 61 122.15 -21.66 -17.02
C ALA A 61 121.44 -20.31 -16.91
N LEU A 62 120.26 -20.30 -16.28
CA LEU A 62 119.49 -19.08 -16.02
C LEU A 62 120.22 -18.13 -15.06
N MET A 63 120.93 -18.67 -14.06
CA MET A 63 121.68 -17.84 -13.11
C MET A 63 122.99 -17.27 -13.68
N ALA A 64 123.49 -17.82 -14.79
CA ALA A 64 124.68 -17.30 -15.48
C ALA A 64 124.36 -16.19 -16.50
N LEU A 65 123.07 -15.94 -16.78
CA LEU A 65 122.63 -14.91 -17.71
C LEU A 65 122.79 -13.50 -17.13
N ASN A 66 123.04 -12.53 -18.01
CA ASN A 66 123.12 -11.12 -17.66
C ASN A 66 121.80 -10.67 -16.97
N PRO A 67 121.86 -10.00 -15.79
CA PRO A 67 120.68 -9.51 -15.08
C PRO A 67 119.70 -8.69 -15.94
N PHE A 68 120.18 -7.92 -16.92
CA PHE A 68 119.31 -7.15 -17.82
C PHE A 68 118.47 -8.02 -18.74
N ILE A 69 118.99 -9.16 -19.20
CA ILE A 69 118.26 -10.11 -20.05
C ILE A 69 117.19 -10.82 -19.22
N LEU A 70 117.51 -11.15 -17.96
CA LEU A 70 116.56 -11.77 -17.04
C LEU A 70 115.41 -10.81 -16.69
N ALA A 71 115.71 -9.53 -16.46
CA ALA A 71 114.70 -8.50 -16.25
C ALA A 71 113.82 -8.27 -17.50
N GLY A 72 114.41 -8.25 -18.70
CA GLY A 72 113.68 -8.15 -19.95
C GLY A 72 112.74 -9.34 -20.20
N GLY A 73 113.24 -10.56 -19.95
CA GLY A 73 112.43 -11.79 -20.04
C GLY A 73 111.29 -11.81 -19.02
N ALA A 74 111.55 -11.39 -17.78
CA ALA A 74 110.53 -11.27 -16.75
C ALA A 74 109.42 -10.27 -17.15
N MET A 75 109.78 -9.12 -17.72
CA MET A 75 108.79 -8.17 -18.25
C MET A 75 108.00 -8.75 -19.44
N GLY A 76 108.67 -9.47 -20.34
CA GLY A 76 108.01 -10.13 -21.47
C GLY A 76 106.94 -11.15 -21.05
N ILE A 77 107.09 -11.77 -19.88
CA ILE A 77 106.09 -12.69 -19.31
C ILE A 77 105.03 -11.95 -18.48
N ALA A 78 105.45 -10.95 -17.71
CA ALA A 78 104.58 -10.21 -16.80
C ALA A 78 103.55 -9.33 -17.53
N VAL A 79 103.91 -8.72 -18.66
CA VAL A 79 103.00 -7.82 -19.41
C VAL A 79 101.77 -8.58 -19.94
N PRO A 80 101.89 -9.73 -20.63
CA PRO A 80 100.72 -10.52 -21.03
C PRO A 80 99.87 -10.99 -19.84
N ALA A 81 100.50 -11.34 -18.71
CA ALA A 81 99.78 -11.74 -17.50
C ALA A 81 98.91 -10.59 -16.96
N LEU A 82 99.43 -9.36 -16.95
CA LEU A 82 98.67 -8.17 -16.55
C LEU A 82 97.51 -7.89 -17.50
N LEU A 83 97.70 -8.07 -18.81
CA LEU A 83 96.63 -7.91 -19.81
C LEU A 83 95.49 -8.92 -19.60
N LEU A 84 95.81 -10.17 -19.24
CA LEU A 84 94.80 -11.18 -18.93
C LEU A 84 93.97 -10.82 -17.69
N VAL A 85 94.61 -10.29 -16.65
CA VAL A 85 93.90 -9.79 -15.46
C VAL A 85 93.00 -8.62 -15.84
N MET A 86 93.52 -7.64 -16.59
CA MET A 86 92.75 -6.48 -17.06
C MET A 86 91.56 -6.87 -17.94
N ALA A 87 91.72 -7.87 -18.82
CA ALA A 87 90.63 -8.41 -19.61
C ALA A 87 89.51 -9.01 -18.72
N GLY A 88 89.88 -9.69 -17.63
CA GLY A 88 88.92 -10.18 -16.63
C GLY A 88 88.13 -9.07 -15.94
N TYR A 89 88.81 -7.99 -15.52
CA TYR A 89 88.15 -6.81 -14.94
C TYR A 89 87.25 -6.08 -15.95
N MET A 90 87.71 -5.92 -17.19
CA MET A 90 86.96 -5.24 -18.24
C MET A 90 85.74 -6.04 -18.70
N GLY A 91 85.84 -7.38 -18.71
CA GLY A 91 84.70 -8.26 -18.95
C GLY A 91 83.60 -8.09 -17.89
N ARG A 92 83.98 -7.98 -16.61
CA ARG A 92 83.04 -7.73 -15.51
C ARG A 92 82.35 -6.37 -15.63
N THR A 93 83.09 -5.30 -15.92
CA THR A 93 82.51 -3.96 -16.04
C THR A 93 81.60 -3.84 -17.26
N ASN A 94 81.96 -4.44 -18.39
CA ASN A 94 81.13 -4.44 -19.59
C ASN A 94 79.78 -5.14 -19.39
N ARG A 95 79.74 -6.26 -18.65
CA ARG A 95 78.48 -6.94 -18.31
C ARG A 95 77.60 -6.11 -17.40
N ARG A 96 78.17 -5.47 -16.38
CA ARG A 96 77.43 -4.56 -15.48
C ARG A 96 76.86 -3.35 -16.23
N ALA A 97 77.65 -2.76 -17.14
CA ALA A 97 77.20 -1.65 -17.98
C ALA A 97 76.06 -2.07 -18.94
N SER A 98 76.15 -3.27 -19.52
CA SER A 98 75.11 -3.80 -20.42
C SER A 98 73.80 -4.06 -19.68
N ALA A 99 73.85 -4.59 -18.45
CA ALA A 99 72.66 -4.77 -17.61
C ALA A 99 72.01 -3.42 -17.24
N ALA A 100 72.82 -2.41 -16.89
CA ALA A 100 72.32 -1.07 -16.60
C ALA A 100 71.67 -0.42 -17.84
N ASN A 101 72.26 -0.55 -19.02
CA ASN A 101 71.70 -0.03 -20.27
C ASN A 101 70.37 -0.70 -20.64
N ALA A 102 70.24 -2.01 -20.43
CA ALA A 102 68.98 -2.72 -20.64
C ALA A 102 67.87 -2.22 -19.70
N LEU A 103 68.21 -1.98 -18.43
CA LEU A 103 67.29 -1.41 -17.45
C LEU A 103 66.83 0.00 -17.86
N VAL A 104 67.78 0.87 -18.27
CA VAL A 104 67.46 2.23 -18.75
C VAL A 104 66.55 2.20 -19.98
N MET A 105 66.79 1.29 -20.94
CA MET A 105 65.92 1.14 -22.11
C MET A 105 64.51 0.68 -21.73
N SER A 106 64.39 -0.21 -20.74
CA SER A 106 63.09 -0.65 -20.21
C SER A 106 62.34 0.47 -19.47
N ALA A 107 63.07 1.33 -18.76
CA ALA A 107 62.50 2.50 -18.10
C ALA A 107 62.08 3.57 -19.12
N ALA A 108 62.89 3.80 -20.16
CA ALA A 108 62.58 4.75 -21.23
C ALA A 108 61.36 4.32 -22.06
N THR A 109 61.22 3.03 -22.36
CA THR A 109 60.04 2.48 -23.05
C THR A 109 58.78 2.59 -22.20
N ARG A 110 58.86 2.35 -20.88
CA ARG A 110 57.76 2.61 -19.95
C ARG A 110 57.42 4.09 -19.81
N LEU A 111 58.39 4.99 -19.86
CA LEU A 111 58.12 6.44 -19.84
C LEU A 111 57.53 6.95 -21.16
N MET A 112 57.80 6.26 -22.28
CA MET A 112 57.21 6.58 -23.59
C MET A 112 55.84 5.94 -23.82
N ALA A 113 55.37 5.04 -22.95
CA ALA A 113 54.02 4.50 -22.95
C ALA A 113 53.34 4.86 -21.61
N PRO A 114 52.52 5.95 -21.51
CA PRO A 114 51.47 6.28 -22.49
C PRO A 114 51.16 7.79 -22.64
N ALA A 115 51.48 8.39 -23.79
CA ALA A 115 50.89 9.67 -24.22
C ALA A 115 49.74 9.49 -25.24
N ARG A 116 49.56 8.28 -25.79
CA ARG A 116 48.54 7.97 -26.79
C ARG A 116 47.22 7.46 -26.20
N GLU A 117 47.23 6.81 -25.04
CA GLU A 117 46.01 6.31 -24.38
C GLU A 117 45.20 7.43 -23.71
N ALA A 118 45.87 8.44 -23.14
CA ALA A 118 45.20 9.60 -22.53
C ALA A 118 44.36 10.43 -23.54
N GLY A 119 44.75 10.47 -24.81
CA GLY A 119 44.01 11.21 -25.86
C GLY A 119 42.72 10.52 -26.29
N THR A 120 42.72 9.19 -26.35
CA THR A 120 41.53 8.42 -26.73
C THR A 120 40.50 8.35 -25.61
N GLU A 121 40.96 8.22 -24.36
CA GLU A 121 40.07 8.22 -23.19
C GLU A 121 39.34 9.57 -23.03
N GLY A 122 40.03 10.70 -23.23
CA GLY A 122 39.42 12.02 -23.19
C GLY A 122 38.34 12.25 -24.26
N ILE A 123 38.53 11.74 -25.48
CA ILE A 123 37.52 11.81 -26.55
C ILE A 123 36.30 10.96 -26.20
N THR A 124 36.50 9.74 -25.69
CA THR A 124 35.38 8.87 -25.29
C THR A 124 34.58 9.45 -24.13
N PHE A 125 35.24 10.08 -23.16
CA PHE A 125 34.59 10.75 -22.04
C PHE A 125 33.77 11.97 -22.51
N ALA A 126 34.31 12.77 -23.42
CA ALA A 126 33.59 13.91 -23.99
C ALA A 126 32.35 13.48 -24.79
N GLU A 127 32.43 12.40 -25.57
CA GLU A 127 31.26 11.89 -26.32
C GLU A 127 30.22 11.28 -25.37
N GLN A 128 30.65 10.57 -24.31
CA GLN A 128 29.74 10.09 -23.27
C GLN A 128 29.03 11.23 -22.53
N MET A 129 29.75 12.30 -22.17
CA MET A 129 29.13 13.49 -21.57
C MET A 129 28.15 14.17 -22.52
N LYS A 130 28.49 14.28 -23.81
CA LYS A 130 27.59 14.86 -24.82
C LYS A 130 26.32 14.03 -25.00
N GLN A 131 26.45 12.70 -25.02
CA GLN A 131 25.30 11.80 -25.11
C GLN A 131 24.44 11.89 -23.85
N ALA A 132 25.05 11.89 -22.66
CA ALA A 132 24.34 12.05 -21.40
C ALA A 132 23.62 13.42 -21.31
N ALA A 133 24.26 14.50 -21.78
CA ALA A 133 23.65 15.82 -21.82
C ALA A 133 22.45 15.87 -22.77
N ALA A 134 22.54 15.24 -23.94
CA ALA A 134 21.42 15.15 -24.89
C ALA A 134 20.24 14.34 -24.33
N GLU A 135 20.54 13.25 -23.60
CA GLU A 135 19.53 12.43 -22.94
C GLU A 135 18.84 13.18 -21.80
N ILE A 136 19.61 13.96 -21.02
CA ILE A 136 19.07 14.87 -20.00
C ILE A 136 18.17 15.94 -20.62
N ASP A 137 18.60 16.58 -21.71
CA ASP A 137 17.81 17.62 -22.40
C ASP A 137 16.47 17.06 -22.91
N HIS A 138 16.50 15.87 -23.52
CA HIS A 138 15.28 15.20 -23.97
C HIS A 138 14.36 14.83 -22.79
N ALA A 139 14.91 14.28 -21.70
CA ALA A 139 14.14 13.98 -20.50
C ALA A 139 13.53 15.24 -19.86
N MET A 140 14.28 16.35 -19.83
CA MET A 140 13.77 17.64 -19.37
C MET A 140 12.66 18.19 -20.27
N ALA A 141 12.77 18.06 -21.59
CA ALA A 141 11.73 18.46 -22.53
C ALA A 141 10.43 17.67 -22.32
N HIS A 142 10.52 16.36 -22.06
CA HIS A 142 9.37 15.53 -21.68
C HIS A 142 8.78 15.95 -20.34
N ALA A 143 9.63 16.19 -19.33
CA ALA A 143 9.18 16.65 -18.01
C ALA A 143 8.48 18.02 -18.10
N LEU A 144 9.00 18.95 -18.89
CA LEU A 144 8.38 20.26 -19.14
C LEU A 144 7.03 20.12 -19.82
N THR A 145 6.92 19.23 -20.80
CA THR A 145 5.65 18.94 -21.48
C THR A 145 4.62 18.36 -20.51
N ALA A 146 5.02 17.39 -19.70
CA ALA A 146 4.17 16.79 -18.67
C ALA A 146 3.74 17.81 -17.61
N MET A 147 4.65 18.66 -17.13
CA MET A 147 4.32 19.75 -16.19
C MET A 147 3.35 20.76 -16.81
N LYS A 148 3.49 21.08 -18.09
CA LYS A 148 2.57 21.99 -18.78
C LYS A 148 1.18 21.38 -18.94
N ALA A 149 1.09 20.10 -19.29
CA ALA A 149 -0.17 19.37 -19.34
C ALA A 149 -0.85 19.34 -17.96
N MET A 150 -0.08 19.00 -16.92
CA MET A 150 -0.57 18.97 -15.53
C MET A 150 -1.02 20.36 -15.04
N SER A 151 -0.30 21.43 -15.40
CA SER A 151 -0.71 22.81 -15.08
C SER A 151 -2.05 23.17 -15.73
N GLY A 152 -2.28 22.73 -16.97
CA GLY A 152 -3.58 22.84 -17.63
C GLY A 152 -4.68 22.08 -16.90
N GLU A 153 -4.44 20.81 -16.58
CA GLU A 153 -5.41 19.96 -15.87
C GLU A 153 -5.73 20.47 -14.46
N ILE A 154 -4.75 20.98 -13.71
CA ILE A 154 -4.96 21.63 -12.40
C ILE A 154 -5.82 22.89 -12.55
N GLY A 155 -5.62 23.66 -13.62
CA GLY A 155 -6.45 24.83 -13.94
C GLY A 155 -7.91 24.45 -14.15
N ASP A 156 -8.15 23.43 -14.98
CA ASP A 156 -9.49 22.92 -15.26
C ASP A 156 -10.15 22.31 -14.01
N GLU A 157 -9.40 21.52 -13.23
CA GLU A 157 -9.89 20.91 -12.00
C GLU A 157 -10.22 21.98 -10.96
N ARG A 158 -9.41 23.04 -10.85
CA ARG A 158 -9.73 24.18 -9.99
C ARG A 158 -11.03 24.85 -10.39
N MET A 159 -11.26 25.08 -11.69
CA MET A 159 -12.51 25.68 -12.17
C MET A 159 -13.71 24.78 -11.86
N ARG A 160 -13.54 23.46 -12.02
CA ARG A 160 -14.58 22.47 -11.68
C ARG A 160 -14.86 22.44 -10.18
N LEU A 161 -13.82 22.45 -9.34
CA LEU A 161 -13.95 22.50 -7.88
C LEU A 161 -14.64 23.79 -7.42
N GLU A 162 -14.33 24.93 -8.05
CA GLU A 162 -15.00 26.19 -7.78
C GLU A 162 -16.51 26.11 -8.13
N SER A 163 -16.85 25.55 -9.30
CA SER A 163 -18.24 25.31 -9.69
C SER A 163 -18.98 24.40 -8.70
N VAL A 164 -18.35 23.29 -8.27
CA VAL A 164 -18.92 22.37 -7.28
C VAL A 164 -19.07 23.04 -5.93
N ALA A 165 -18.12 23.89 -5.52
CA ALA A 165 -18.21 24.65 -4.28
C ALA A 165 -19.38 25.65 -4.31
N TYR A 166 -19.58 26.38 -5.42
CA TYR A 166 -20.74 27.25 -5.60
C TYR A 166 -22.06 26.47 -5.59
N ALA A 167 -22.15 25.36 -6.32
CA ALA A 167 -23.35 24.53 -6.35
C ALA A 167 -23.65 23.90 -4.97
N SER A 168 -22.61 23.52 -4.22
CA SER A 168 -22.77 22.98 -2.86
C SER A 168 -23.25 24.06 -1.88
N ALA A 169 -22.71 25.27 -1.98
CA ALA A 169 -23.15 26.41 -1.17
C ALA A 169 -24.61 26.80 -1.48
N ASP A 170 -25.01 26.74 -2.76
CA ASP A 170 -26.37 27.01 -3.19
C ASP A 170 -27.35 25.93 -2.68
N ASN A 171 -27.02 24.65 -2.86
CA ASN A 171 -27.80 23.53 -2.33
C ASN A 171 -27.94 23.58 -0.81
N ALA A 172 -26.89 23.98 -0.09
CA ALA A 172 -26.95 24.15 1.37
C ALA A 172 -27.90 25.29 1.78
N ARG A 173 -27.98 26.37 1.00
CA ARG A 173 -28.95 27.45 1.21
C ARG A 173 -30.38 26.97 0.96
N ASP A 174 -30.65 26.33 -0.18
CA ASP A 174 -31.98 25.76 -0.49
C ASP A 174 -32.43 24.76 0.58
N LEU A 175 -31.53 23.87 1.02
CA LEU A 175 -31.83 22.93 2.11
C LEU A 175 -32.17 23.66 3.41
N THR A 176 -31.44 24.71 3.76
CA THR A 176 -31.71 25.51 4.97
C THR A 176 -33.06 26.20 4.88
N GLU A 177 -33.41 26.75 3.73
CA GLU A 177 -34.72 27.39 3.49
C GLU A 177 -35.86 26.37 3.62
N ARG A 178 -35.72 25.18 3.00
CA ARG A 178 -36.70 24.10 3.10
C ARG A 178 -36.87 23.61 4.53
N LEU A 179 -35.78 23.37 5.25
CA LEU A 179 -35.82 22.94 6.65
C LEU A 179 -36.46 24.01 7.55
N SER A 180 -36.22 25.30 7.27
CA SER A 180 -36.89 26.39 8.00
C SER A 180 -38.40 26.41 7.73
N ALA A 181 -38.80 26.22 6.47
CA ALA A 181 -40.21 26.13 6.10
C ALA A 181 -40.90 24.90 6.73
N GLU A 182 -40.23 23.75 6.71
CA GLU A 182 -40.72 22.51 7.32
C GLU A 182 -40.84 22.64 8.85
N ARG A 183 -39.85 23.26 9.50
CA ARG A 183 -39.94 23.60 10.93
C ARG A 183 -41.14 24.49 11.22
N GLN A 184 -41.38 25.52 10.42
CA GLN A 184 -42.50 26.42 10.63
C GLN A 184 -43.86 25.72 10.41
N ALA A 185 -43.94 24.82 9.44
CA ALA A 185 -45.11 23.97 9.23
C ALA A 185 -45.36 23.01 10.41
N LEU A 186 -44.30 22.39 10.95
CA LEU A 186 -44.40 21.54 12.14
C LEU A 186 -44.80 22.33 13.40
N GLU A 187 -44.28 23.54 13.59
CA GLU A 187 -44.69 24.44 14.67
C GLU A 187 -46.17 24.86 14.53
N GLY A 188 -46.64 25.06 13.30
CA GLY A 188 -48.05 25.28 12.98
C GLY A 188 -48.91 24.07 13.34
N LEU A 189 -48.55 22.89 12.84
CA LEU A 189 -49.24 21.63 13.13
C LEU A 189 -49.31 21.33 14.63
N ALA A 190 -48.23 21.56 15.37
CA ALA A 190 -48.21 21.38 16.81
C ALA A 190 -49.16 22.34 17.54
N ARG A 191 -49.30 23.59 17.05
CA ARG A 191 -50.23 24.57 17.59
C ARG A 191 -51.69 24.17 17.31
N ASP A 192 -51.97 23.70 16.10
CA ASP A 192 -53.30 23.23 15.70
C ASP A 192 -53.70 21.98 16.49
N LEU A 193 -52.80 21.02 16.64
CA LEU A 193 -53.02 19.82 17.45
C LEU A 193 -53.32 20.18 18.91
N ARG A 194 -52.59 21.16 19.47
CA ARG A 194 -52.84 21.65 20.83
C ARG A 194 -54.20 22.35 20.95
N GLY A 195 -54.61 23.10 19.93
CA GLY A 195 -55.95 23.69 19.83
C GLY A 195 -57.04 22.61 19.83
N GLN A 196 -56.93 21.62 18.94
CA GLN A 196 -57.88 20.51 18.87
C GLN A 196 -57.96 19.70 20.16
N LEU A 197 -56.82 19.43 20.81
CA LEU A 197 -56.80 18.75 22.11
C LEU A 197 -57.48 19.59 23.20
N SER A 198 -57.33 20.92 23.18
CA SER A 198 -58.03 21.82 24.10
C SER A 198 -59.53 21.81 23.88
N GLU A 199 -59.98 21.88 22.62
CA GLU A 199 -61.40 21.80 22.26
C GLU A 199 -62.00 20.44 22.64
N MET A 200 -61.29 19.33 22.39
CA MET A 200 -61.70 18.00 22.82
C MET A 200 -61.79 17.89 24.34
N ASN A 201 -60.84 18.48 25.08
CA ASN A 201 -60.85 18.47 26.55
C ASN A 201 -62.07 19.22 27.10
N ASP A 202 -62.54 20.27 26.42
CA ASP A 202 -63.75 21.00 26.83
C ASP A 202 -65.06 20.35 26.32
N ALA A 203 -65.04 19.72 25.14
CA ALA A 203 -66.22 19.12 24.53
C ALA A 203 -66.60 17.75 25.10
N ILE A 204 -65.61 16.87 25.37
CA ILE A 204 -65.86 15.49 25.84
C ILE A 204 -66.59 15.49 27.19
N PRO A 205 -66.20 16.27 28.22
CA PRO A 205 -66.93 16.31 29.48
C PRO A 205 -68.35 16.82 29.32
N ARG A 206 -68.56 17.89 28.54
CA ARG A 206 -69.91 18.41 28.25
C ARG A 206 -70.78 17.38 27.54
N GLN A 207 -70.23 16.65 26.57
CA GLN A 207 -70.96 15.55 25.90
C GLN A 207 -71.25 14.40 26.85
N ALA A 208 -70.31 14.05 27.74
CA ALA A 208 -70.53 13.03 28.76
C ALA A 208 -71.63 13.44 29.76
N GLU A 209 -71.62 14.69 30.22
CA GLU A 209 -72.67 15.26 31.08
C GLU A 209 -74.04 15.27 30.39
N ALA A 210 -74.09 15.72 29.12
CA ALA A 210 -75.30 15.70 28.32
C ALA A 210 -75.82 14.26 28.11
N MET A 211 -74.93 13.30 27.86
CA MET A 211 -75.27 11.89 27.72
C MET A 211 -75.82 11.30 29.04
N VAL A 212 -75.22 11.63 30.19
CA VAL A 212 -75.73 11.22 31.51
C VAL A 212 -77.09 11.86 31.80
N ALA A 213 -77.28 13.14 31.46
CA ALA A 213 -78.56 13.81 31.61
C ALA A 213 -79.64 13.18 30.73
N ALA A 214 -79.32 12.88 29.46
CA ALA A 214 -80.22 12.18 28.55
C ALA A 214 -80.57 10.77 29.05
N ALA A 215 -79.59 10.02 29.56
CA ALA A 215 -79.82 8.70 30.15
C ALA A 215 -80.76 8.76 31.38
N ARG A 216 -80.60 9.78 32.25
CA ARG A 216 -81.50 10.00 33.39
C ARG A 216 -82.92 10.37 32.93
N ALA A 217 -83.03 11.25 31.95
CA ALA A 217 -84.32 11.62 31.37
C ALA A 217 -85.02 10.38 30.76
N ALA A 218 -84.30 9.59 29.97
CA ALA A 218 -84.80 8.35 29.40
C ALA A 218 -85.24 7.34 30.48
N THR A 219 -84.47 7.18 31.56
CA THR A 219 -84.86 6.32 32.70
C THR A 219 -86.16 6.80 33.34
N THR A 220 -86.35 8.12 33.45
CA THR A 220 -87.57 8.71 34.02
C THR A 220 -88.76 8.51 33.09
N GLU A 221 -88.58 8.69 31.78
CA GLU A 221 -89.61 8.46 30.77
C GLU A 221 -90.02 6.99 30.68
N ILE A 222 -89.05 6.07 30.76
CA ILE A 222 -89.32 4.62 30.86
C ILE A 222 -90.12 4.31 32.12
N GLY A 223 -89.76 4.87 33.27
CA GLY A 223 -90.53 4.68 34.51
C GLY A 223 -91.97 5.17 34.40
N GLN A 224 -92.20 6.31 33.75
CA GLN A 224 -93.56 6.81 33.48
C GLN A 224 -94.32 5.91 32.50
N ALA A 225 -93.64 5.39 31.47
CA ALA A 225 -94.24 4.46 30.53
C ALA A 225 -94.64 3.14 31.21
N ASP A 226 -93.82 2.62 32.12
CA ASP A 226 -94.12 1.44 32.94
C ASP A 226 -95.34 1.68 33.84
N GLU A 227 -95.43 2.82 34.53
CA GLU A 227 -96.63 3.19 35.32
C GLU A 227 -97.88 3.30 34.45
N MET A 228 -97.78 3.90 33.26
CA MET A 228 -98.90 3.98 32.32
C MET A 228 -99.32 2.60 31.81
N LEU A 229 -98.36 1.71 31.54
CA LEU A 229 -98.61 0.32 31.14
C LEU A 229 -99.29 -0.48 32.25
N ASP A 230 -98.82 -0.39 33.50
CA ASP A 230 -99.44 -1.04 34.65
C ASP A 230 -100.89 -0.58 34.86
N ASN A 231 -101.14 0.73 34.79
CA ASN A 231 -102.50 1.27 34.85
C ASN A 231 -103.38 0.75 33.71
N GLN A 232 -102.85 0.64 32.48
CA GLN A 232 -103.57 0.09 31.33
C GLN A 232 -103.86 -1.41 31.52
N LEU A 233 -102.90 -2.18 32.02
CA LEU A 233 -103.06 -3.61 32.30
C LEU A 233 -104.08 -3.86 33.41
N GLU A 234 -104.09 -3.04 34.46
CA GLU A 234 -105.09 -3.13 35.53
C GLU A 234 -106.49 -2.74 35.05
N ALA A 235 -106.61 -1.68 34.25
CA ALA A 235 -107.86 -1.32 33.59
C ALA A 235 -108.36 -2.43 32.64
N MET A 236 -107.45 -3.04 31.87
CA MET A 236 -107.77 -4.16 30.98
C MET A 236 -108.21 -5.41 31.77
N ARG A 237 -107.57 -5.68 32.91
CA ARG A 237 -107.96 -6.77 33.81
C ARG A 237 -109.36 -6.52 34.39
N SER A 238 -109.64 -5.32 34.90
CA SER A 238 -110.97 -4.93 35.39
C SER A 238 -112.04 -5.04 34.29
N ALA A 239 -111.74 -4.56 33.08
CA ALA A 239 -112.64 -4.71 31.93
C ALA A 239 -112.86 -6.19 31.56
N SER A 240 -111.82 -7.02 31.63
CA SER A 240 -111.92 -8.46 31.38
C SER A 240 -112.76 -9.18 32.44
N GLU A 241 -112.60 -8.83 33.71
CA GLU A 241 -113.43 -9.34 34.82
C GLU A 241 -114.90 -8.93 34.64
N ALA A 242 -115.17 -7.67 34.26
CA ALA A 242 -116.52 -7.20 33.96
C ALA A 242 -117.13 -7.89 32.72
N LEU A 243 -116.34 -8.15 31.68
CA LEU A 243 -116.77 -8.85 30.48
C LEU A 243 -117.05 -10.33 30.78
N ALA A 244 -116.23 -10.97 31.61
CA ALA A 244 -116.48 -12.32 32.11
C ALA A 244 -117.78 -12.40 32.93
N ALA A 245 -118.03 -11.43 33.83
CA ALA A 245 -119.29 -11.33 34.56
C ALA A 245 -120.50 -11.18 33.63
N ARG A 246 -120.40 -10.32 32.60
CA ARG A 246 -121.45 -10.18 31.58
C ARG A 246 -121.65 -11.44 30.74
N LEU A 247 -120.60 -12.20 30.44
CA LEU A 247 -120.71 -13.49 29.75
C LEU A 247 -121.44 -14.53 30.61
N VAL A 248 -121.19 -14.54 31.92
CA VAL A 248 -121.94 -15.40 32.86
C VAL A 248 -123.42 -15.00 32.92
N ASP A 249 -123.72 -13.70 33.00
CA ASP A 249 -125.10 -13.22 32.94
C ASP A 249 -125.78 -13.57 31.61
N LEU A 250 -125.06 -13.45 30.49
CA LEU A 250 -125.55 -13.85 29.17
C LEU A 250 -125.83 -15.37 29.11
N ASP A 251 -124.94 -16.21 29.65
CA ASP A 251 -125.13 -17.67 29.72
C ASP A 251 -126.34 -18.04 30.61
N ASN A 252 -126.57 -17.32 31.70
CA ASN A 252 -127.75 -17.48 32.53
C ASN A 252 -129.03 -17.09 31.76
N LEU A 253 -129.02 -15.96 31.04
CA LEU A 253 -130.14 -15.53 30.21
C LEU A 253 -130.42 -16.49 29.05
N THR A 254 -129.40 -17.03 28.39
CA THR A 254 -129.59 -18.02 27.31
C THR A 254 -130.13 -19.34 27.85
N ARG A 255 -129.69 -19.80 29.04
CA ARG A 255 -130.31 -20.94 29.73
C ARG A 255 -131.77 -20.68 30.08
N GLU A 256 -132.09 -19.51 30.62
CA GLU A 256 -133.48 -19.15 30.93
C GLU A 256 -134.34 -19.04 29.67
N ALA A 257 -133.82 -18.44 28.60
CA ALA A 257 -134.50 -18.39 27.31
C ALA A 257 -134.71 -19.81 26.75
N GLY A 258 -133.72 -20.70 26.83
CA GLY A 258 -133.85 -22.11 26.46
C GLY A 258 -134.93 -22.83 27.25
N ALA A 259 -134.97 -22.65 28.57
CA ALA A 259 -136.03 -23.19 29.42
C ALA A 259 -137.42 -22.63 29.07
N ARG A 260 -137.53 -21.32 28.77
CA ARG A 260 -138.78 -20.71 28.29
C ARG A 260 -139.19 -21.25 26.93
N THR A 261 -138.25 -21.44 25.99
CA THR A 261 -138.52 -22.05 24.69
C THR A 261 -138.99 -23.50 24.86
N GLU A 262 -138.35 -24.30 25.71
CA GLU A 262 -138.81 -25.66 26.02
C GLU A 262 -140.23 -25.65 26.63
N THR A 263 -140.51 -24.73 27.54
CA THR A 263 -141.84 -24.54 28.13
C THR A 263 -142.87 -24.13 27.06
N LEU A 264 -142.50 -23.25 26.12
CA LEU A 264 -143.35 -22.84 25.00
C LEU A 264 -143.58 -23.98 24.01
N THR A 265 -142.55 -24.75 23.66
CA THR A 265 -142.67 -25.94 22.81
C THR A 265 -143.55 -26.99 23.47
N PHE A 266 -143.43 -27.22 24.79
CA PHE A 266 -144.32 -28.09 25.53
C PHE A 266 -145.76 -27.59 25.49
N ALA A 267 -145.98 -26.29 25.70
CA ALA A 267 -147.30 -25.67 25.60
C ALA A 267 -147.90 -25.77 24.18
N ILE A 268 -147.10 -25.56 23.13
CA ILE A 268 -147.52 -25.70 21.73
C ILE A 268 -147.84 -27.16 21.40
N SER A 269 -146.98 -28.12 21.81
CA SER A 269 -147.25 -29.55 21.60
C SER A 269 -148.55 -29.99 22.29
N ARG A 270 -148.83 -29.47 23.49
CA ARG A 270 -150.10 -29.71 24.20
C ARG A 270 -151.29 -29.06 23.48
N ILE A 271 -151.11 -27.92 22.82
CA ILE A 271 -152.14 -27.28 21.98
C ILE A 271 -152.34 -28.09 20.69
N GLU A 272 -151.29 -28.58 20.05
CA GLU A 272 -151.37 -29.51 18.90
C GLU A 272 -152.07 -30.81 19.29
N GLU A 273 -151.74 -31.42 20.43
CA GLU A 273 -152.39 -32.63 20.92
C GLU A 273 -153.89 -32.39 21.22
N LYS A 274 -154.25 -31.21 21.74
CA LYS A 274 -155.66 -30.81 21.89
C LYS A 274 -156.37 -30.53 20.55
N LEU A 275 -155.65 -30.07 19.54
CA LEU A 275 -156.18 -29.83 18.20
C LEU A 275 -156.39 -31.15 17.43
N ASP A 276 -155.51 -32.12 17.59
CA ASP A 276 -155.61 -33.43 16.95
C ASP A 276 -156.73 -34.29 17.57
N GLN A 277 -157.02 -34.13 18.86
CA GLN A 277 -158.21 -34.70 19.53
C GLN A 277 -159.54 -34.03 19.14
N SER A 278 -159.52 -32.94 18.37
CA SER A 278 -160.70 -32.22 17.90
C SER A 278 -161.07 -32.53 16.43
N ARG A 279 -160.44 -33.57 15.84
CA ARG A 279 -160.79 -34.14 14.53
C ARG A 279 -161.51 -35.48 14.70
#